data_AF-A0A520IB54-F1
#
_entry.id   AF-A0A520IB54-F1
#
_cell.length_a   1.000
_cell.length_b   1.000
_cell.length_c   1.000
_cell.angle_alpha   90.00
_cell.angle_beta   90.00
_cell.angle_gamma   90.00
#
_symmetry.space_group_name_H-M   'P 1'
#
loop_
_entity.id
_entity.type
_entity.pdbx_description
1 polymer ?
#
loop_
_entity_poly.entity_id
_entity_poly.type
_entity_poly.pdbx_seq_one_letter_code
_entity_poly.pdbx_strand_id
1 'polypeptide(L)'
;LAYHQYHPHHMPPVHHLDSVVRNAELFETKWGYRTMGHWLQAFRLMGLIDPTPGRPIRILRRPDAADLALTGQQSHQPYANTATVIRLLEDRLAARERAAAAE
;
A
#
# COMPACT_ATOMS: atom_id res chain seq x y z
N LEU A 1 -14.79 -30.06 -9.81
CA LEU A 1 -14.98 -28.60 -9.59
C LEU A 1 -14.06 -28.16 -8.46
N ALA A 2 -13.28 -27.10 -8.65
CA ALA A 2 -12.58 -26.43 -7.56
C ALA A 2 -13.44 -25.26 -7.09
N TYR A 3 -13.90 -25.30 -5.84
CA TYR A 3 -14.58 -24.17 -5.20
C TYR A 3 -13.52 -23.38 -4.44
N HIS A 4 -13.15 -22.21 -4.94
CA HIS A 4 -12.32 -21.28 -4.17
C HIS A 4 -13.19 -20.59 -3.13
N GLN A 5 -12.80 -20.66 -1.85
CA GLN A 5 -13.46 -19.89 -0.81
C GLN A 5 -13.30 -18.40 -1.11
N TYR A 6 -14.42 -17.69 -1.28
CA TYR A 6 -14.42 -16.24 -1.39
C TYR A 6 -14.07 -15.63 -0.05
N HIS A 7 -12.95 -14.91 0.01
CA HIS A 7 -12.56 -14.09 1.16
C HIS A 7 -12.28 -12.67 0.64
N PRO A 8 -12.68 -11.61 1.36
CA PRO A 8 -12.31 -10.24 1.02
C PRO A 8 -10.79 -10.11 0.94
N HIS A 9 -10.28 -9.85 -0.26
CA HIS A 9 -8.84 -9.74 -0.51
C HIS A 9 -8.48 -8.27 -0.68
N HIS A 10 -7.42 -7.80 -0.04
CA HIS A 10 -6.96 -6.42 -0.16
C HIS A 10 -5.54 -6.36 -0.72
N MET A 11 -5.31 -5.55 -1.76
CA MET A 11 -3.98 -5.29 -2.31
C MET A 11 -3.77 -3.79 -2.57
N PRO A 12 -2.74 -3.16 -1.98
CA PRO A 12 -1.83 -3.70 -0.96
C PRO A 12 -2.57 -4.15 0.32
N PRO A 13 -1.96 -5.05 1.13
CA PRO A 13 -2.61 -5.65 2.31
C PRO A 13 -2.60 -4.69 3.50
N VAL A 14 -3.40 -3.61 3.42
CA VAL A 14 -3.44 -2.55 4.44
C VAL A 14 -3.80 -3.07 5.84
N HIS A 15 -4.63 -4.11 5.92
CA HIS A 15 -5.00 -4.77 7.17
C HIS A 15 -3.83 -5.51 7.87
N HIS A 16 -2.69 -5.65 7.19
CA HIS A 16 -1.46 -6.24 7.72
C HIS A 16 -0.30 -5.24 7.78
N LEU A 17 -0.60 -3.94 7.87
CA LEU A 17 0.39 -2.86 7.88
C LEU A 17 1.58 -3.13 8.82
N ASP A 18 1.33 -3.41 10.10
CA ASP A 18 2.38 -3.65 11.09
C ASP A 18 3.26 -4.84 10.74
N SER A 19 2.64 -5.94 10.31
CA SER A 19 3.35 -7.17 9.96
C SER A 19 4.25 -6.98 8.75
N VAL A 20 3.78 -6.25 7.73
CA VAL A 20 4.57 -5.92 6.54
C VAL A 20 5.74 -5.03 6.91
N VAL A 21 5.52 -3.98 7.71
CA VAL A 21 6.57 -3.06 8.17
C VAL A 21 7.62 -3.81 8.98
N ARG A 22 7.20 -4.58 10.00
CA ARG A 22 8.11 -5.39 10.81
C ARG A 22 8.93 -6.36 9.97
N ASN A 23 8.29 -7.05 9.02
CA ASN A 23 9.00 -7.99 8.16
C ASN A 23 10.01 -7.27 7.24
N ALA A 24 9.68 -6.08 6.73
CA ALA A 24 10.60 -5.28 5.93
C ALA A 24 11.84 -4.87 6.74
N GLU A 25 11.68 -4.46 7.99
CA GLU A 25 12.79 -4.07 8.88
C GLU A 25 13.65 -5.27 9.31
N LEU A 26 13.03 -6.42 9.62
CA LEU A 26 13.76 -7.66 9.90
C LEU A 26 14.57 -8.12 8.70
N PHE A 27 13.99 -8.00 7.51
CA PHE A 27 14.66 -8.35 6.26
C PHE A 27 15.83 -7.40 5.98
N GLU A 28 15.66 -6.10 6.18
CA GLU A 28 16.73 -5.10 6.06
C GLU A 28 17.87 -5.37 7.04
N THR A 29 17.57 -5.71 8.28
CA THR A 29 18.58 -6.08 9.29
C THR A 29 19.42 -7.28 8.84
N LYS A 30 18.78 -8.26 8.20
CA LYS A 30 19.45 -9.50 7.78
C LYS A 30 20.22 -9.36 6.47
N TRP A 31 19.71 -8.55 5.54
CA TRP A 31 20.17 -8.56 4.13
C TRP A 31 20.63 -7.20 3.61
N GLY A 32 20.49 -6.13 4.38
CA GLY A 32 20.92 -4.78 4.01
C GLY A 32 19.99 -4.01 3.06
N TYR A 33 18.81 -4.54 2.75
CA TYR A 33 17.79 -3.86 1.94
C TYR A 33 16.38 -4.26 2.36
N ARG A 34 15.36 -3.44 2.06
CA ARG A 34 13.96 -3.73 2.41
C ARG A 34 13.28 -4.62 1.38
N THR A 35 12.51 -5.60 1.84
CA THR A 35 11.60 -6.38 0.98
C THR A 35 10.24 -5.67 0.81
N MET A 36 9.39 -6.19 -0.09
CA MET A 36 8.02 -5.70 -0.33
C MET A 36 7.95 -4.23 -0.78
N GLY A 37 8.94 -3.79 -1.58
CA GLY A 37 9.07 -2.39 -1.98
C GLY A 37 7.80 -1.78 -2.60
N HIS A 38 7.07 -2.54 -3.42
CA HIS A 38 5.81 -2.07 -4.00
C HIS A 38 4.71 -1.85 -2.95
N TRP A 39 4.61 -2.68 -1.90
CA TRP A 39 3.67 -2.43 -0.80
C TRP A 39 4.10 -1.23 0.06
N LEU A 40 5.39 -1.10 0.36
CA LEU A 40 5.91 0.05 1.10
C LEU A 40 5.68 1.36 0.33
N GLN A 41 5.87 1.36 -0.99
CA GLN A 41 5.58 2.50 -1.85
C GLN A 41 4.07 2.83 -1.84
N ALA A 42 3.20 1.82 -1.94
CA ALA A 42 1.77 2.06 -1.86
C ALA A 42 1.36 2.62 -0.50
N PHE A 43 1.86 2.07 0.61
CA PHE A 43 1.60 2.61 1.95
C PHE A 43 2.11 4.04 2.14
N ARG A 44 3.25 4.38 1.54
CA ARG A 44 3.77 5.76 1.51
C ARG A 44 2.82 6.69 0.75
N LEU A 45 2.38 6.30 -0.45
CA LEU A 45 1.44 7.10 -1.26
C LEU A 45 0.08 7.26 -0.57
N MET A 46 -0.33 6.28 0.22
CA MET A 46 -1.54 6.33 1.06
C MET A 46 -1.33 7.17 2.34
N GLY A 47 -0.11 7.63 2.63
CA GLY A 47 0.21 8.37 3.85
C GLY A 47 0.14 7.53 5.13
N LEU A 48 0.27 6.21 5.02
CA LEU A 48 0.25 5.29 6.15
C LEU A 48 1.62 5.18 6.83
N ILE A 49 2.70 5.28 6.06
CA ILE A 49 4.07 5.15 6.56
C ILE A 49 4.99 6.22 5.98
N ASP A 50 6.08 6.45 6.70
CA ASP A 50 7.30 7.12 6.23
C ASP A 50 8.43 6.08 6.14
N PRO A 51 8.78 5.62 4.92
CA PRO A 51 9.84 4.64 4.71
C PRO A 51 11.16 5.30 4.31
N THR A 52 11.52 6.45 4.92
CA THR A 52 12.79 7.14 4.64
C THR A 52 13.97 6.14 4.66
N PRO A 53 14.79 6.10 3.60
CA PRO A 53 15.96 5.21 3.54
C PRO A 53 16.94 5.47 4.68
N GLY A 54 17.53 4.40 5.23
CA GLY A 54 18.51 4.52 6.33
C GLY A 54 17.94 4.88 7.70
N ARG A 55 16.62 4.92 7.85
CA ARG A 55 15.92 5.13 9.14
C ARG A 55 14.84 4.08 9.35
N PRO A 56 14.52 3.66 10.58
CA PRO A 56 13.38 2.78 10.84
C PRO A 56 12.08 3.32 10.20
N ILE A 57 11.23 2.42 9.71
CA ILE A 57 9.98 2.81 9.07
C ILE A 57 9.02 3.32 10.14
N ARG A 58 8.46 4.50 9.94
CA ARG A 58 7.49 5.08 10.88
C ARG A 58 6.08 4.85 10.36
N ILE A 59 5.21 4.27 11.18
CA ILE A 59 3.77 4.23 10.92
C ILE A 59 3.18 5.59 11.32
N LEU A 60 2.61 6.31 10.34
CA LEU A 60 2.07 7.66 10.52
C LEU A 60 0.63 7.64 11.01
N ARG A 61 -0.17 6.69 10.50
CA ARG A 61 -1.56 6.48 10.91
C ARG A 61 -2.00 5.04 10.63
N ARG A 62 -3.10 4.62 11.26
CA ARG A 62 -3.76 3.36 10.95
C ARG A 62 -4.60 3.49 9.66
N PRO A 63 -4.75 2.41 8.88
CA PRO A 63 -5.68 2.40 7.76
C PRO A 63 -7.11 2.62 8.23
N ASP A 64 -7.88 3.37 7.46
CA ASP A 64 -9.29 3.63 7.71
C ASP A 64 -10.20 2.92 6.70
N ALA A 65 -11.50 3.22 6.76
CA ALA A 65 -12.48 2.64 5.84
C ALA A 65 -12.22 3.01 4.37
N ALA A 66 -11.66 4.19 4.08
CA ALA A 66 -11.33 4.60 2.72
C ALA A 66 -10.12 3.82 2.18
N ASP A 67 -9.11 3.57 3.01
CA ASP A 67 -7.97 2.71 2.65
C ASP A 67 -8.43 1.27 2.37
N LEU A 68 -9.34 0.73 3.18
CA LEU A 68 -9.91 -0.60 2.99
C LEU A 68 -10.71 -0.67 1.68
N ALA A 69 -11.56 0.32 1.41
CA ALA A 69 -12.36 0.39 0.20
C ALA A 69 -11.49 0.54 -1.07
N LEU A 70 -10.41 1.32 -0.99
CA LEU A 70 -9.47 1.53 -2.11
C LEU A 70 -8.74 0.25 -2.51
N THR A 71 -8.43 -0.60 -1.53
CA THR A 71 -7.55 -1.76 -1.72
C THR A 71 -8.31 -3.08 -1.87
N GLY A 72 -9.59 -3.10 -1.53
CA GLY A 72 -10.43 -4.30 -1.61
C GLY A 72 -10.66 -4.78 -3.05
N GLN A 73 -10.55 -6.09 -3.26
CA GLN A 73 -10.92 -6.76 -4.50
C GLN A 73 -12.43 -6.68 -4.68
N GLN A 74 -12.87 -6.07 -5.78
CA GLN A 74 -14.28 -6.11 -6.15
C GLN A 74 -14.63 -7.47 -6.75
N SER A 75 -15.87 -7.94 -6.53
CA SER A 75 -16.34 -9.26 -6.96
C SER A 75 -16.23 -9.52 -8.46
N HIS A 76 -16.27 -8.45 -9.29
CA HIS A 76 -16.14 -8.53 -10.73
C HIS A 76 -14.68 -8.48 -11.23
N GLN A 77 -13.71 -8.24 -10.34
CA GLN A 77 -12.29 -8.18 -10.69
C GLN A 77 -11.64 -9.55 -10.48
N PRO A 78 -10.91 -10.07 -11.47
CA PRO A 78 -10.30 -11.40 -11.37
C PRO A 78 -9.19 -11.46 -10.29
N TYR A 79 -8.54 -10.34 -9.96
CA TYR A 79 -7.56 -10.22 -8.89
C TYR A 79 -7.41 -8.76 -8.44
N ALA A 80 -7.05 -8.51 -7.17
CA ALA A 80 -6.60 -7.20 -6.70
C ALA A 80 -5.08 -7.02 -6.93
N ASN A 81 -4.66 -5.82 -7.36
CA ASN A 81 -3.27 -5.55 -7.74
C ASN A 81 -2.78 -4.21 -7.16
N THR A 82 -1.68 -4.26 -6.40
CA THR A 82 -1.01 -3.08 -5.85
C THR A 82 -0.63 -2.06 -6.93
N ALA A 83 -0.21 -2.49 -8.12
CA ALA A 83 0.20 -1.59 -9.20
C ALA A 83 -0.94 -0.66 -9.66
N THR A 84 -2.18 -1.18 -9.70
CA THR A 84 -3.35 -0.37 -10.05
C THR A 84 -3.63 0.69 -8.97
N VAL A 85 -3.51 0.32 -7.70
CA VAL A 85 -3.67 1.26 -6.58
C VAL A 85 -2.59 2.34 -6.62
N ILE A 86 -1.32 1.97 -6.84
CA ILE A 86 -0.20 2.93 -6.97
C ILE A 86 -0.49 3.95 -8.07
N ARG A 87 -0.82 3.49 -9.29
CA ARG A 87 -1.10 4.37 -10.43
C ARG A 87 -2.27 5.32 -10.14
N LEU A 88 -3.35 4.83 -9.54
CA LEU A 88 -4.48 5.67 -9.15
C LEU A 88 -4.09 6.75 -8.13
N LEU A 89 -3.22 6.42 -7.17
CA LEU A 89 -2.74 7.38 -6.17
C LEU A 89 -1.81 8.43 -6.80
N GLU A 90 -0.92 8.02 -7.69
CA GLU A 90 -0.03 8.91 -8.44
C GLU A 90 -0.83 9.89 -9.32
N ASP A 91 -1.83 9.39 -10.04
CA ASP A 91 -2.71 10.22 -10.87
C ASP A 91 -3.47 11.26 -10.03
N ARG A 92 -3.97 10.86 -8.85
CA ARG A 92 -4.64 11.76 -7.89
C ARG A 92 -3.69 12.84 -7.37
N LEU A 93 -2.45 12.48 -7.04
CA LEU A 93 -1.45 13.42 -6.56
C LEU A 93 -1.09 14.44 -7.65
N ALA A 94 -0.80 13.96 -8.86
CA ALA A 94 -0.49 14.82 -10.00
C ALA A 94 -1.66 15.76 -10.35
N ALA A 95 -2.90 15.30 -10.24
CA ALA A 95 -4.07 16.15 -10.45
C ALA A 95 -4.19 17.26 -9.39
N ARG A 96 -3.90 16.96 -8.12
CA ARG A 96 -3.87 17.96 -7.04
C ARG A 96 -2.77 18.99 -7.24
N GLU A 97 -1.57 18.57 -7.62
CA GLU A 97 -0.44 19.47 -7.91
C GLU A 97 -0.75 20.41 -9.08
N ARG A 98 -1.34 19.90 -10.16
CA ARG A 98 -1.78 20.73 -11.29
C ARG A 98 -2.83 21.76 -10.88
N ALA A 99 -3.80 21.38 -10.04
CA ALA A 99 -4.81 22.29 -9.55
C ALA A 99 -4.20 23.41 -8.68
N ALA A 100 -3.28 23.06 -7.78
CA ALA A 100 -2.60 24.03 -6.92
C ALA A 100 -1.68 25.00 -7.69
N ALA A 101 -1.12 24.58 -8.83
CA ALA A 101 -0.29 25.44 -9.68
C ALA A 101 -1.11 26.39 -10.58
N ALA A 102 -2.42 26.17 -10.71
CA ALA A 102 -3.33 27.00 -11.50
C ALA A 102 -4.06 28.08 -10.66
N GLU A 103 -3.86 28.06 -9.34
CA GLU A 103 -4.33 29.05 -8.36
C GLU A 103 -3.23 30.09 -8.09
#